data_AF-A0A6A4LR02-F1
#
_entry.id   AF-A0A6A4LR02-F1
#
_cell.length_a   1.000
_cell.length_b   1.000
_cell.length_c   1.000
_cell.angle_alpha   90.00
_cell.angle_beta   90.00
_cell.angle_gamma   90.00
#
_symmetry.space_group_name_H-M   'P 1'
#
loop_
_entity.id
_entity.type
_entity.pdbx_description
1 polymer ?
#
loop_
_entity_poly.entity_id
_entity_poly.type
_entity_poly.pdbx_seq_one_letter_code
_entity_poly.pdbx_strand_id
1 'polypeptide(L)' 'MSTEDFMDQLKTQLAQAYAEEFLETVRGKCFDKCITKPGSSLGGSESSCISRCVDRYIEATGIISRALFSSQR' A
#
# COMPACT_ATOMS: atom_id res chain seq x y z
N MET A 1 10.61 -16.00 -27.31
CA MET A 1 10.41 -15.68 -25.89
C MET A 1 10.40 -17.00 -25.16
N SER A 2 11.37 -17.25 -24.28
CA SER A 2 11.40 -18.51 -23.52
C SER A 2 10.26 -18.51 -22.49
N THR A 3 9.86 -19.69 -22.02
CA THR A 3 8.86 -19.81 -20.95
C THR A 3 9.31 -19.10 -19.68
N GLU A 4 10.63 -19.07 -19.42
CA GLU A 4 11.21 -18.35 -18.28
C GLU A 4 11.02 -16.83 -18.40
N ASP A 5 11.33 -16.25 -19.57
CA ASP A 5 11.12 -14.81 -19.81
C ASP A 5 9.64 -14.41 -19.66
N PHE A 6 8.72 -15.25 -20.13
CA PHE A 6 7.28 -15.00 -20.02
C PHE A 6 6.82 -15.04 -18.56
N MET A 7 7.30 -16.02 -17.78
CA MET A 7 6.94 -16.14 -16.36
C MET A 7 7.49 -14.97 -15.54
N ASP A 8 8.66 -14.44 -15.86
CA ASP A 8 9.23 -13.29 -15.16
C ASP A 8 8.52 -11.98 -15.52
N GLN A 9 8.10 -11.81 -16.78
CA GLN A 9 7.21 -10.71 -17.16
C GLN A 9 5.86 -10.78 -16.41
N LEU A 10 5.27 -11.96 -16.30
CA LEU A 10 4.01 -12.17 -15.59
C LEU A 10 4.14 -11.81 -14.09
N LYS A 11 5.21 -12.26 -13.42
CA LYS A 11 5.49 -11.90 -12.02
C LYS A 11 5.63 -10.39 -11.83
N THR A 12 6.30 -9.73 -12.76
CA THR A 12 6.49 -8.27 -12.73
C THR A 12 5.15 -7.54 -12.83
N GLN A 13 4.27 -7.97 -13.74
CA GLN A 13 2.94 -7.40 -13.89
C GLN A 13 2.07 -7.63 -12.64
N LEU A 14 2.13 -8.82 -12.04
CA LEU A 14 1.41 -9.10 -10.79
C LEU A 14 1.89 -8.21 -9.64
N ALA A 15 3.21 -8.02 -9.52
CA ALA A 15 3.79 -7.14 -8.50
C ALA A 15 3.36 -5.67 -8.72
N GLN A 16 3.30 -5.21 -9.96
CA GLN A 16 2.82 -3.87 -10.31
C GLN A 16 1.35 -3.69 -9.95
N ALA A 17 0.48 -4.62 -10.37
CA ALA A 17 -0.95 -4.56 -10.06
C ALA A 17 -1.22 -4.54 -8.55
N TYR A 18 -0.50 -5.38 -7.78
CA TYR A 18 -0.58 -5.37 -6.33
C TYR A 18 -0.14 -4.02 -5.73
N ALA A 19 0.95 -3.43 -6.24
CA ALA A 19 1.42 -2.14 -5.77
C ALA A 19 0.40 -1.01 -6.06
N GLU A 20 -0.23 -1.01 -7.23
CA GLU A 20 -1.29 -0.06 -7.58
C GLU A 20 -2.49 -0.18 -6.65
N GLU A 21 -3.00 -1.39 -6.44
CA GLU A 21 -4.14 -1.64 -5.54
C GLU A 21 -3.81 -1.24 -4.09
N PHE A 22 -2.59 -1.54 -3.64
CA PHE A 22 -2.12 -1.11 -2.33
C PHE A 22 -2.11 0.41 -2.20
N LEU A 23 -1.55 1.12 -3.19
CA LEU A 23 -1.48 2.58 -3.18
C LEU A 23 -2.87 3.23 -3.18
N GLU A 24 -3.82 2.74 -3.98
CA GLU A 24 -5.20 3.24 -3.97
C GLU A 24 -5.88 2.99 -2.62
N THR A 25 -5.65 1.81 -2.03
CA THR A 25 -6.20 1.47 -0.71
C THR A 25 -5.65 2.38 0.38
N VAL A 26 -4.32 2.55 0.46
CA VAL A 26 -3.68 3.41 1.46
C VAL A 26 -4.09 4.86 1.27
N ARG A 27 -4.16 5.33 0.01
CA ARG A 27 -4.65 6.67 -0.32
C ARG A 27 -6.04 6.90 0.27
N GLY A 28 -7.00 6.02 -0.04
CA GLY A 28 -8.37 6.15 0.45
C GLY A 28 -8.45 6.14 1.98
N LYS A 29 -7.81 5.16 2.63
CA LYS A 29 -7.82 5.02 4.09
C LYS A 29 -7.20 6.21 4.81
N CYS A 30 -6.04 6.69 4.33
CA CYS A 30 -5.37 7.81 4.98
C CYS A 30 -6.05 9.15 4.68
N PHE A 31 -6.66 9.30 3.51
CA PHE A 31 -7.49 10.48 3.23
C PHE A 31 -8.68 10.55 4.20
N ASP A 32 -9.49 9.49 4.28
CA ASP A 32 -10.67 9.41 5.15
C ASP A 32 -10.30 9.64 6.62
N LYS A 33 -9.14 9.16 7.05
CA LYS A 33 -8.69 9.27 8.44
C LYS A 33 -8.13 10.63 8.79
N CYS A 34 -7.39 11.26 7.88
CA CYS A 34 -6.58 12.44 8.19
C CYS A 34 -7.16 13.76 7.65
N ILE A 35 -7.99 13.72 6.60
CA ILE A 35 -8.57 14.91 5.98
C ILE A 35 -10.01 15.09 6.46
N THR A 36 -10.17 15.92 7.49
CA THR A 36 -11.51 16.20 8.07
C THR A 36 -12.21 17.38 7.41
N LYS A 37 -11.45 18.31 6.83
CA LYS A 37 -11.96 19.49 6.13
C LYS A 37 -11.09 19.73 4.89
N PRO A 38 -11.51 19.22 3.72
CA PRO A 38 -10.74 19.38 2.49
C PRO A 38 -10.49 20.86 2.16
N GLY A 39 -9.23 21.19 1.87
CA GLY A 39 -8.79 22.51 1.46
C GLY A 39 -7.91 22.44 0.20
N SER A 40 -7.43 23.59 -0.26
CA SER A 40 -6.51 23.67 -1.39
C SER A 40 -5.07 23.23 -1.05
N SER A 41 -4.76 23.07 0.23
CA SER A 41 -3.48 22.61 0.73
C SER A 41 -3.65 21.81 2.02
N LEU A 42 -2.66 20.98 2.33
CA LEU A 42 -2.61 20.25 3.59
C LEU A 42 -2.10 21.16 4.70
N GLY A 43 -2.82 21.18 5.83
CA GLY A 43 -2.30 21.73 7.08
C GLY A 43 -1.15 20.90 7.63
N GLY A 44 -0.40 21.45 8.59
CA GLY A 44 0.71 20.75 9.25
C GLY A 44 0.26 19.49 10.01
N SER A 45 -0.93 19.54 10.64
CA SER A 45 -1.53 18.38 11.33
C SER A 45 -1.97 17.29 10.35
N GLU A 46 -2.56 17.65 9.21
CA GLU A 46 -2.98 16.72 8.15
C GLU A 46 -1.76 16.02 7.54
N SER A 47 -0.71 16.78 7.22
CA SER A 47 0.55 16.26 6.70
C SER A 47 1.20 15.25 7.67
N SER A 48 1.26 15.62 8.96
CA SER A 48 1.80 14.75 10.01
C SER A 48 0.95 13.49 10.21
N CYS A 49 -0.37 13.61 10.10
CA CYS A 49 -1.28 12.47 10.18
C CYS A 49 -1.08 11.51 9.00
N ILE A 50 -1.01 12.02 7.77
CA ILE A 50 -0.83 11.20 6.57
C ILE A 50 0.47 10.40 6.66
N SER A 51 1.60 11.05 6.99
CA SER A 51 2.89 10.37 7.15
C SER A 51 2.78 9.19 8.12
N ARG A 52 2.21 9.43 9.31
CA ARG A 52 2.01 8.36 10.31
C ARG A 52 1.04 7.28 9.85
N CYS A 53 -0.02 7.66 9.13
CA CYS A 53 -1.02 6.73 8.63
C CYS A 53 -0.40 5.75 7.64
N VAL A 54 0.36 6.26 6.67
CA VAL A 54 1.05 5.45 5.65
C VAL A 54 2.06 4.51 6.32
N ASP A 55 2.92 5.03 7.20
CA ASP A 55 3.93 4.23 7.91
C ASP A 55 3.30 3.07 8.68
N ARG A 56 2.22 3.35 9.43
CA ARG A 56 1.50 2.33 10.21
C ARG A 56 0.77 1.33 9.32
N TYR A 57 0.22 1.76 8.19
CA TYR A 57 -0.46 0.85 7.27
C TYR A 57 0.54 -0.13 6.65
N ILE A 58 1.69 0.35 6.17
CA ILE A 58 2.76 -0.48 5.61
C ILE A 58 3.26 -1.48 6.66
N GLU A 59 3.50 -1.03 7.90
CA GLU A 59 3.94 -1.90 9.00
C GLU A 59 2.92 -3.00 9.28
N ALA A 60 1.64 -2.64 9.41
CA ALA A 60 0.56 -3.59 9.65
C ALA A 60 0.43 -4.60 8.51
N THR A 61 0.45 -4.14 7.25
CA THR A 61 0.47 -5.03 6.08
C THR A 61 1.66 -5.99 6.12
N GLY A 62 2.86 -5.52 6.47
CA GLY A 62 4.03 -6.39 6.60
C GLY A 62 3.87 -7.47 7.67
N ILE A 63 3.29 -7.14 8.82
CA ILE A 63 2.99 -8.11 9.88
C ILE A 63 1.96 -9.14 9.41
N ILE A 64 0.87 -8.69 8.81
CA ILE A 64 -0.21 -9.55 8.31
C ILE A 64 0.30 -10.48 7.20
N SER A 65 1.04 -9.94 6.22
CA SER A 65 1.63 -10.75 5.14
C SER A 65 2.54 -11.84 5.70
N ARG A 66 3.42 -11.51 6.66
CA ARG A 66 4.24 -12.53 7.33
C ARG A 66 3.39 -13.57 8.04
N ALA A 67 2.34 -13.18 8.77
CA ALA A 67 1.46 -14.12 9.45
C ALA A 67 0.74 -15.06 8.48
N LEU A 68 0.22 -14.54 7.36
CA LEU A 68 -0.46 -15.31 6.32
C LEU A 68 0.47 -16.32 5.65
N PHE A 69 1.66 -15.88 5.24
CA PHE A 69 2.60 -16.75 4.51
C PHE A 69 3.46 -17.64 5.43
N SER A 70 3.60 -17.31 6.72
CA SER A 70 4.27 -18.18 7.71
C SER A 70 3.36 -19.27 8.28
N SER A 71 2.04 -19.09 8.22
CA SER A 71 1.06 -20.08 8.70
C SER A 71 0.80 -21.21 7.71
N GLN A 72 1.45 -21.20 6.54
CA GLN A 72 1.42 -22.30 5.59
C GLN A 72 2.42 -23.39 6.04
N ARG A 73 2.05 -24.13 7.08
CA ARG A 73 2.59 -25.46 7.42
C ARG A 73 1.49 -26.50 7.29
#